data_AF-A0A7M7NGG7-F1
#
_entry.id   AF-A0A7M7NGG7-F1
#
_cell.length_a   1.000
_cell.length_b   1.000
_cell.length_c   1.000
_cell.angle_alpha   90.00
_cell.angle_beta   90.00
_cell.angle_gamma   90.00
#
_symmetry.space_group_name_H-M   'P 1'
#
loop_
_entity.id
_entity.type
_entity.pdbx_description
1 polymer ?
#
loop_
_entity_poly.entity_id
_entity_poly.type
_entity_poly.pdbx_seq_one_letter_code
_entity_poly.pdbx_strand_id
1 'polypeptide(L)'
;MQVKILKLHVVQSPTLASSHHLVEALCSMPNLTDMMLGLDLNEQFYSALKAKASSIQVQTLKLHVVQCPTPASVHHLVEALCSMPKLTDLTLGIDLNEEFYSTLKAKASSLQVCVS
;
A
#
# COMPACT_ATOMS: atom_id res chain seq x y z
N MET A 1 -3.32 23.38 -0.79
CA MET A 1 -1.97 22.74 -0.79
C MET A 1 -1.97 21.63 -1.83
N GLN A 2 -1.03 21.61 -2.77
CA GLN A 2 -0.90 20.53 -3.77
C GLN A 2 0.26 19.62 -3.38
N VAL A 3 0.02 18.66 -2.48
CA VAL A 3 1.04 17.65 -2.12
C VAL A 3 1.15 16.66 -3.28
N LYS A 4 2.34 16.58 -3.88
CA LYS A 4 2.66 15.58 -4.91
C LYS A 4 3.40 14.37 -4.36
N ILE A 5 4.19 14.58 -3.31
CA ILE A 5 5.05 13.58 -2.71
C ILE A 5 4.75 13.52 -1.22
N LEU A 6 4.46 12.31 -0.71
CA LEU A 6 4.32 12.03 0.71
C LEU A 6 5.37 11.01 1.13
N LYS A 7 6.19 11.37 2.11
CA LYS A 7 7.18 10.47 2.72
C LYS A 7 6.90 10.38 4.21
N LEU A 8 6.54 9.19 4.68
CA LEU A 8 6.32 8.92 6.10
C LEU A 8 7.40 7.97 6.60
N HIS A 9 8.23 8.48 7.51
CA HIS A 9 9.28 7.73 8.19
C HIS A 9 8.94 7.70 9.68
N VAL A 10 8.10 6.75 10.10
CA VAL A 10 7.75 6.59 11.52
C VAL A 10 7.85 5.11 11.88
N VAL A 11 8.43 4.83 13.04
CA VAL A 11 8.94 3.50 13.42
C VAL A 11 7.87 2.62 14.08
N GLN A 12 6.66 3.13 14.33
CA GLN A 12 5.63 2.40 15.09
C GLN A 12 4.42 2.05 14.22
N SER A 13 3.89 0.85 14.45
CA SER A 13 2.68 0.36 13.80
C SER A 13 1.46 1.22 14.15
N PRO A 14 0.65 1.65 13.15
CA PRO A 14 -0.50 2.51 13.39
C PRO A 14 -1.62 1.76 14.12
N THR A 15 -2.31 2.44 15.05
CA THR A 15 -3.59 1.96 15.59
C THR A 15 -4.64 1.87 14.49
N LEU A 16 -5.75 1.16 14.73
CA LEU A 16 -6.89 1.12 13.80
C LEU A 16 -7.32 2.53 13.37
N ALA A 17 -7.51 3.44 14.33
CA ALA A 17 -7.93 4.82 14.06
C ALA A 17 -6.87 5.58 13.23
N SER A 18 -5.58 5.41 13.56
CA SER A 18 -4.48 6.02 12.82
C SER A 18 -4.41 5.52 11.37
N SER A 19 -4.65 4.22 11.15
CA SER A 19 -4.71 3.61 9.83
C SER A 19 -5.83 4.21 8.98
N HIS A 20 -7.04 4.32 9.54
CA HIS A 20 -8.17 4.93 8.83
C HIS A 20 -7.91 6.40 8.50
N HIS A 21 -7.48 7.21 9.47
CA HIS A 21 -7.20 8.62 9.23
C HIS A 21 -6.09 8.83 8.19
N LEU A 22 -5.05 7.99 8.22
CA LEU A 22 -3.99 8.05 7.21
C LEU A 22 -4.59 7.80 5.83
N VAL A 23 -5.32 6.70 5.63
CA VAL A 23 -5.93 6.37 4.32
C VAL A 23 -6.91 7.45 3.86
N GLU A 24 -7.71 8.03 4.75
CA GLU A 24 -8.59 9.16 4.43
C GLU A 24 -7.83 10.40 3.96
N ALA A 25 -6.70 10.70 4.60
CA ALA A 25 -5.82 11.76 4.16
C ALA A 25 -5.27 11.47 2.76
N LEU A 26 -4.90 10.22 2.44
CA LEU A 26 -4.42 9.83 1.11
C LEU A 26 -5.49 10.06 0.03
N CYS A 27 -6.72 9.65 0.30
CA CYS A 27 -7.86 9.87 -0.61
C CYS A 27 -8.15 11.36 -0.85
N SER A 28 -7.84 12.21 0.12
CA SER A 28 -8.07 13.65 0.06
C SER A 28 -6.93 14.42 -0.61
N MET A 29 -5.90 13.73 -1.11
CA MET A 29 -4.76 14.32 -1.82
C MET A 29 -4.83 13.99 -3.33
N PRO A 30 -5.64 14.71 -4.13
CA PRO A 30 -5.88 14.38 -5.54
C PRO A 30 -4.65 14.53 -6.45
N ASN A 31 -3.63 15.25 -5.98
CA ASN A 31 -2.38 15.50 -6.70
C ASN A 31 -1.23 14.60 -6.24
N LEU A 32 -1.47 13.69 -5.28
CA LEU A 32 -0.44 12.80 -4.75
C LEU A 32 -0.08 11.74 -5.81
N THR A 33 1.15 11.80 -6.31
CA THR A 33 1.68 10.86 -7.30
C THR A 33 2.68 9.89 -6.69
N ASP A 34 3.42 10.32 -5.67
CA ASP A 34 4.51 9.54 -5.09
C ASP A 34 4.32 9.36 -3.59
N MET A 35 4.34 8.11 -3.15
CA MET A 35 4.15 7.73 -1.77
C MET A 35 5.27 6.81 -1.31
N MET A 36 5.86 7.14 -0.17
CA MET A 36 6.83 6.30 0.50
C MET A 36 6.44 6.11 1.97
N LEU A 37 6.22 4.86 2.35
CA LEU A 37 5.86 4.46 3.72
C LEU A 37 7.00 3.59 4.28
N GLY A 38 7.71 4.15 5.25
CA GLY A 38 8.65 3.43 6.12
C GLY A 38 8.05 3.10 7.47
N LEU A 39 6.77 2.72 7.48
CA LEU A 39 5.99 2.37 8.67
C LEU A 39 6.00 0.85 8.86
N ASP A 40 5.87 0.39 10.11
CA ASP A 40 5.52 -1.00 10.42
C ASP A 40 4.02 -1.23 10.14
N LEU A 41 3.68 -1.41 8.87
CA LEU A 41 2.30 -1.54 8.42
C LEU A 41 1.69 -2.86 8.88
N ASN A 42 0.48 -2.79 9.45
CA ASN A 42 -0.25 -3.95 9.94
C ASN A 42 -1.48 -4.28 9.08
N GLU A 43 -2.14 -5.39 9.42
CA GLU A 43 -3.35 -5.84 8.73
C GLU A 43 -4.46 -4.79 8.70
N GLN A 44 -4.62 -3.99 9.76
CA GLN A 44 -5.66 -2.93 9.81
C GLN A 44 -5.37 -1.83 8.79
N PHE A 45 -4.11 -1.46 8.62
CA PHE A 45 -3.71 -0.54 7.56
C PHE A 45 -4.02 -1.12 6.18
N TYR A 46 -3.64 -2.36 5.88
CA TYR A 46 -3.90 -2.96 4.57
C TYR A 46 -5.40 -3.12 4.28
N SER A 47 -6.20 -3.45 5.29
CA SER A 47 -7.65 -3.54 5.18
C SER A 47 -8.27 -2.17 4.84
N ALA A 48 -7.88 -1.12 5.55
CA ALA A 48 -8.31 0.25 5.27
C ALA A 48 -7.86 0.72 3.88
N LEU A 49 -6.61 0.41 3.50
CA LEU A 49 -6.06 0.73 2.20
C LEU A 49 -6.85 0.04 1.08
N LYS A 50 -7.12 -1.27 1.20
CA LYS A 50 -7.94 -2.04 0.27
C LYS A 50 -9.31 -1.41 0.07
N ALA A 51 -9.98 -1.01 1.15
CA ALA A 51 -11.32 -0.41 1.09
C ALA A 51 -11.38 0.90 0.31
N LYS A 52 -10.24 1.59 0.13
CA LYS A 52 -10.17 2.91 -0.49
C LYS A 52 -9.21 2.98 -1.70
N ALA A 53 -8.57 1.88 -2.07
CA ALA A 53 -7.52 1.82 -3.07
C ALA A 53 -7.94 2.43 -4.43
N SER A 54 -9.18 2.23 -4.85
CA SER A 54 -9.71 2.78 -6.11
C SER A 54 -9.80 4.31 -6.15
N SER A 55 -9.77 4.97 -4.98
CA SER A 55 -9.77 6.43 -4.87
C SER A 55 -8.35 7.02 -4.87
N ILE A 56 -7.32 6.21 -4.64
CA ILE A 56 -5.93 6.64 -4.52
C ILE A 56 -5.32 6.84 -5.91
N GLN A 57 -4.72 8.01 -6.14
CA GLN A 57 -4.19 8.43 -7.44
C GLN A 57 -2.66 8.25 -7.60
N VAL A 58 -2.05 7.56 -6.65
CA VAL A 58 -0.59 7.31 -6.57
C VAL A 58 -0.13 6.49 -7.78
N GLN A 59 1.00 6.91 -8.35
CA GLN A 59 1.70 6.24 -9.43
C GLN A 59 2.89 5.43 -8.93
N THR A 60 3.64 6.02 -7.99
CA THR A 60 4.80 5.39 -7.35
C THR A 60 4.50 5.07 -5.90
N LEU A 61 4.49 3.79 -5.53
CA LEU A 61 4.38 3.34 -4.14
C LEU A 61 5.64 2.63 -3.69
N LYS A 62 6.23 3.11 -2.60
CA LYS A 62 7.39 2.50 -1.95
C LYS A 62 7.04 2.11 -0.53
N LEU A 63 7.06 0.82 -0.23
CA LEU A 63 6.85 0.28 1.11
C LEU A 63 8.19 -0.28 1.60
N HIS A 64 8.83 0.32 2.61
CA HIS A 64 10.16 -0.11 3.05
C HIS A 64 10.15 -1.31 4.00
N VAL A 65 9.08 -1.47 4.77
CA VAL A 65 8.88 -2.59 5.69
C VAL A 65 7.48 -3.11 5.43
N VAL A 66 7.38 -4.35 4.95
CA VAL A 66 6.10 -4.99 4.63
C VAL A 66 5.99 -6.25 5.44
N GLN A 67 5.24 -6.17 6.55
CA GLN A 67 4.95 -7.33 7.37
C GLN A 67 3.54 -7.82 7.08
N CYS A 68 3.42 -9.09 6.69
CA CYS A 68 2.15 -9.76 6.50
C CYS A 68 2.09 -11.01 7.39
N PRO A 69 1.82 -10.87 8.70
CA PRO A 69 1.85 -11.99 9.65
C PRO A 69 0.70 -12.99 9.46
N THR A 70 -0.34 -12.60 8.72
CA THR A 70 -1.53 -13.42 8.47
C THR A 70 -1.83 -13.54 6.97
N PRO A 71 -2.45 -14.64 6.51
CA PRO A 71 -2.99 -14.75 5.17
C PRO A 71 -3.88 -13.56 4.78
N ALA A 72 -4.71 -13.09 5.72
CA ALA A 72 -5.59 -11.94 5.52
C ALA A 72 -4.81 -10.67 5.20
N SER A 73 -3.71 -10.41 5.91
CA SER A 73 -2.84 -9.25 5.65
C SER A 73 -2.21 -9.28 4.26
N VAL A 74 -1.79 -10.46 3.77
CA VAL A 74 -1.30 -10.66 2.40
C VAL A 74 -2.40 -10.33 1.39
N HIS A 75 -3.58 -10.94 1.53
CA HIS A 75 -4.69 -10.74 0.61
C HIS A 75 -5.14 -9.28 0.57
N HIS A 76 -5.26 -8.62 1.72
CA HIS A 76 -5.62 -7.22 1.80
C HIS A 76 -4.61 -6.32 1.07
N LEU A 77 -3.32 -6.53 1.29
CA LEU A 77 -2.29 -5.74 0.62
C LEU A 77 -2.31 -5.96 -0.90
N VAL A 78 -2.29 -7.21 -1.37
CA VAL A 78 -2.27 -7.49 -2.82
C VAL A 78 -3.54 -6.96 -3.50
N GLU A 79 -4.71 -7.10 -2.88
CA GLU A 79 -5.96 -6.57 -3.44
C GLU A 79 -6.01 -5.05 -3.45
N ALA A 80 -5.42 -4.38 -2.44
CA ALA A 80 -5.25 -2.95 -2.46
C ALA A 80 -4.39 -2.52 -3.65
N LEU A 81 -3.22 -3.15 -3.86
CA LEU A 81 -2.32 -2.86 -4.98
C LEU A 81 -3.00 -3.03 -6.33
N CYS A 82 -3.76 -4.11 -6.52
CA CYS A 82 -4.51 -4.37 -7.76
C CYS A 82 -5.62 -3.36 -8.01
N SER A 83 -6.13 -2.72 -6.97
CA SER A 83 -7.26 -1.78 -7.04
C SER A 83 -6.82 -0.33 -7.20
N MET A 84 -5.51 -0.04 -7.22
CA MET A 84 -4.99 1.31 -7.45
C MET A 84 -4.91 1.61 -8.95
N PRO A 85 -5.74 2.52 -9.47
CA PRO A 85 -5.94 2.68 -10.93
C PRO A 85 -4.76 3.30 -11.66
N LYS A 86 -3.83 3.95 -10.94
CA LYS A 86 -2.68 4.66 -11.51
C LYS A 86 -1.34 4.09 -11.09
N LEU A 87 -1.33 3.03 -10.26
CA LEU A 87 -0.10 2.47 -9.74
C LEU A 87 0.66 1.79 -10.88
N THR A 88 1.83 2.35 -11.22
CA THR A 88 2.73 1.83 -12.26
C THR A 88 4.07 1.41 -11.70
N ASP A 89 4.50 1.99 -10.58
CA ASP A 89 5.82 1.76 -10.00
C ASP A 89 5.66 1.31 -8.56
N LEU A 90 6.06 0.06 -8.29
CA LEU A 90 5.95 -0.56 -6.98
C LEU A 90 7.32 -1.01 -6.47
N THR A 91 7.72 -0.49 -5.31
CA THR A 91 8.87 -0.99 -4.56
C THR A 91 8.37 -1.59 -3.24
N LEU A 92 8.66 -2.87 -3.03
CA LEU A 92 8.36 -3.58 -1.79
C LEU A 92 9.68 -3.87 -1.06
N GLY A 93 9.70 -3.59 0.23
CA GLY A 93 10.83 -3.80 1.11
C GLY A 93 10.89 -5.22 1.65
N ILE A 94 11.52 -5.35 2.81
CA ILE A 94 11.83 -6.65 3.42
C ILE A 94 10.63 -7.24 4.20
N ASP A 95 10.75 -8.53 4.54
CA ASP A 95 9.80 -9.36 5.31
C ASP A 95 8.60 -9.98 4.55
N LEU A 96 8.73 -10.18 3.24
CA LEU A 96 7.78 -10.95 2.43
C LEU A 96 8.02 -12.46 2.53
N ASN A 97 6.94 -13.25 2.46
CA ASN A 97 6.97 -14.71 2.54
C ASN A 97 6.45 -15.38 1.24
N GLU A 98 6.54 -16.72 1.17
CA GLU A 98 6.09 -17.50 0.00
C GLU A 98 4.59 -17.29 -0.33
N GLU A 99 3.76 -17.13 0.70
CA GLU A 99 2.33 -16.86 0.54
C GLU A 99 2.07 -15.52 -0.16
N PHE A 100 2.85 -14.48 0.19
CA PHE A 100 2.81 -13.20 -0.49
C PHE A 100 3.14 -13.34 -1.97
N TYR A 101 4.26 -13.98 -2.31
CA TYR A 101 4.67 -14.16 -3.71
C TYR A 101 3.66 -15.00 -4.50
N SER A 102 3.08 -16.02 -3.88
CA SER A 102 2.06 -16.87 -4.51
C SER A 102 0.78 -16.09 -4.81
N THR A 103 0.33 -15.27 -3.86
CA THR A 103 -0.86 -14.42 -4.04
C THR A 103 -0.61 -13.32 -5.06
N LEU A 104 0.57 -12.70 -5.03
CA LEU A 104 0.99 -11.70 -6.02
C LEU A 104 1.02 -12.30 -7.42
N LYS A 105 1.64 -13.48 -7.59
CA LYS A 105 1.67 -14.21 -8.87
C LYS A 105 0.26 -14.50 -9.39
N ALA A 106 -0.64 -14.93 -8.51
CA ALA A 106 -2.03 -15.23 -8.88
C ALA A 106 -2.80 -13.99 -9.38
N LYS A 107 -2.46 -12.79 -8.90
CA LYS A 107 -3.10 -11.53 -9.29
C LYS A 107 -2.25 -10.65 -10.20
N ALA A 108 -1.10 -11.12 -10.67
CA ALA A 108 -0.16 -10.35 -11.48
C ALA A 108 -0.80 -9.77 -12.76
N SER A 109 -1.74 -10.49 -13.37
CA SER A 109 -2.48 -10.00 -14.55
C SER A 109 -3.41 -8.82 -14.27
N SER A 110 -3.78 -8.60 -13.00
CA SER A 110 -4.60 -7.47 -12.56
C SER A 110 -3.76 -6.24 -12.21
N LEU A 111 -2.44 -6.40 -12.06
CA LEU A 111 -1.52 -5.33 -11.76
C LEU A 111 -1.07 -4.65 -13.07
N GLN A 112 -1.22 -3.34 -13.13
CA GLN A 112 -0.65 -2.51 -14.19
C GLN A 112 0.71 -1.92 -13.77
N VAL A 113 1.51 -2.69 -13.01
CA VAL A 113 2.80 -2.23 -12.48
C VAL A 113 4.00 -2.78 -13.25
N CYS A 114 5.00 -1.93 -13.47
CA CYS A 114 6.36 -2.33 -13.73
C CYS A 114 7.02 -2.73 -12.39
N VAL A 115 7.19 -4.03 -12.19
CA VAL A 115 8.02 -4.56 -11.10
C VAL A 115 9.47 -4.48 -11.59
N SER A 116 10.32 -3.70 -10.91
CA SER A 116 11.75 -3.53 -11.24
C SER A 116 12.66 -3.98 -10.11
#